data_AF-A0A6L3F0V2-F1
#
_entry.id   AF-A0A6L3F0V2-F1
#
_cell.length_a   1.000
_cell.length_b   1.000
_cell.length_c   1.000
_cell.angle_alpha   90.00
_cell.angle_beta   90.00
_cell.angle_gamma   90.00
#
_symmetry.space_group_name_H-M   'P 1'
#
loop_
_entity.id
_entity.type
_entity.pdbx_description
1 polymer ?
#
loop_
_entity_poly.entity_id
_entity_poly.type
_entity_poly.pdbx_seq_one_letter_code
_entity_poly.pdbx_strand_id
1 'polypeptide(L)'
;MMLRNQLEDALQYSLQMIAKNMKTLTYFPERCEDGEWVTVAEKRIPGHWVDGFWTGLLWLGFLASDDPEFESAARMWTERLSWLKETTDTHDLGFIFYLSNVLGHRITGDESLL
;
A
#
# COMPACT_ATOMS: atom_id res chain seq x y z
N MET A 1 11.35 22.81 18.44
CA MET A 1 12.11 21.64 18.92
C MET A 1 11.19 20.50 19.33
N MET A 2 10.14 20.70 20.16
CA MET A 2 9.17 19.63 20.52
C MET A 2 8.36 19.05 19.34
N LEU A 3 7.82 19.90 18.44
CA LEU A 3 6.99 19.43 17.32
C LEU A 3 7.75 18.51 16.33
N ARG A 4 9.05 18.74 16.13
CA ARG A 4 9.88 17.93 15.23
C ARG A 4 10.02 16.50 15.77
N ASN A 5 10.27 16.35 17.07
CA ASN A 5 10.36 15.04 17.72
C ASN A 5 9.03 14.26 17.63
N GLN A 6 7.89 14.94 17.77
CA GLN A 6 6.58 14.27 17.65
C GLN A 6 6.30 13.71 16.25
N LEU A 7 6.74 14.42 15.19
CA LEU A 7 6.59 13.94 13.82
C LEU A 7 7.50 12.76 13.52
N GLU A 8 8.74 12.79 14.01
CA GLU A 8 9.69 11.69 13.88
C GLU A 8 9.17 10.44 14.62
N ASP A 9 8.70 10.59 15.86
CA ASP A 9 8.11 9.50 16.63
C ASP A 9 6.88 8.88 15.94
N ALA A 10 5.99 9.73 15.40
CA ALA A 10 4.81 9.27 14.67
C ALA A 10 5.16 8.53 13.37
N LEU A 11 6.19 9.00 12.64
CA LEU A 11 6.68 8.32 11.45
C LEU A 11 7.28 6.96 11.81
N GLN A 12 8.13 6.90 12.84
CA GLN A 12 8.73 5.65 13.29
C GLN A 12 7.69 4.63 13.75
N TYR A 13 6.68 5.08 14.52
CA TYR A 13 5.56 4.23 14.89
C TYR A 13 4.79 3.70 13.68
N SER A 14 4.54 4.55 12.68
CA SER A 14 3.85 4.16 11.45
C SER A 14 4.64 3.11 10.67
N LEU A 15 5.96 3.29 10.53
CA LEU A 15 6.84 2.31 9.87
C LEU A 15 6.83 0.96 10.60
N GLN A 16 6.87 0.96 11.93
CA GLN A 16 6.77 -0.28 12.73
C GLN A 16 5.44 -1.00 12.51
N MET A 17 4.33 -0.26 12.43
CA MET A 17 3.02 -0.84 12.16
C MET A 17 2.90 -1.40 10.74
N ILE A 18 3.44 -0.71 9.74
CA ILE A 18 3.48 -1.21 8.36
C ILE A 18 4.33 -2.49 8.30
N ALA A 19 5.53 -2.49 8.90
CA ALA A 19 6.40 -3.67 8.95
C ALA A 19 5.77 -4.87 9.69
N LYS A 20 4.99 -4.60 10.75
CA LYS A 20 4.19 -5.65 11.42
C LYS A 20 3.13 -6.19 10.45
N ASN A 21 2.38 -5.32 9.79
CA ASN A 21 1.31 -5.69 8.88
C ASN A 21 1.81 -6.44 7.63
N MET A 22 3.02 -6.12 7.14
CA MET A 22 3.70 -6.88 6.07
C MET A 22 3.84 -8.37 6.40
N LYS A 23 3.95 -8.71 7.68
CA LYS A 23 4.12 -10.09 8.17
C LYS A 23 2.78 -10.80 8.43
N THR A 24 1.70 -10.06 8.65
CA THR A 24 0.42 -10.62 9.11
C THR A 24 -0.69 -10.54 8.06
N LEU A 25 -0.67 -9.55 7.16
CA LEU A 25 -1.68 -9.40 6.13
C LEU A 25 -1.49 -10.45 5.04
N THR A 26 -2.56 -11.19 4.76
CA THR A 26 -2.63 -12.15 3.65
C THR A 26 -3.33 -11.56 2.43
N TYR A 27 -4.18 -10.54 2.63
CA TYR A 27 -4.93 -9.82 1.59
C TYR A 27 -5.09 -8.33 1.93
N PHE A 28 -5.67 -7.53 1.01
CA PHE A 28 -5.74 -6.07 1.13
C PHE A 28 -6.63 -5.64 2.30
N PRO A 29 -6.13 -4.83 3.25
CA PRO A 29 -6.89 -4.39 4.41
C PRO A 29 -7.94 -3.33 4.02
N GLU A 30 -9.19 -3.52 4.43
CA GLU A 30 -10.29 -2.58 4.18
C GLU A 30 -10.65 -1.80 5.45
N ARG A 31 -10.81 -2.52 6.56
CA ARG A 31 -11.22 -1.95 7.84
C ARG A 31 -10.70 -2.78 9.01
N CYS A 32 -10.89 -2.28 10.22
CA CYS A 32 -10.52 -2.97 11.44
C CYS A 32 -11.77 -3.27 12.28
N GLU A 33 -11.89 -4.50 12.76
CA GLU A 33 -12.94 -4.96 13.68
C GLU A 33 -12.24 -5.65 14.85
N ASP A 34 -12.56 -5.23 16.09
CA ASP A 34 -11.97 -5.78 17.32
C ASP A 34 -10.44 -5.85 17.37
N GLY A 35 -9.76 -4.91 16.68
CA GLY A 35 -8.30 -4.85 16.62
C GLY A 35 -7.67 -5.73 15.55
N GLU A 36 -8.48 -6.39 14.73
CA GLU A 36 -8.03 -7.23 13.61
C GLU A 36 -8.40 -6.63 12.25
N TRP A 37 -7.55 -6.85 11.26
CA TRP A 37 -7.81 -6.42 9.89
C TRP A 37 -8.87 -7.30 9.24
N VAL A 38 -9.94 -6.67 8.77
CA VAL A 38 -10.85 -7.26 7.80
C VAL A 38 -10.36 -6.87 6.40
N THR A 39 -10.22 -7.87 5.54
CA THR A 39 -9.70 -7.70 4.18
C THR A 39 -10.81 -7.68 3.14
N VAL A 40 -10.51 -7.11 1.97
CA VAL A 40 -11.45 -7.04 0.85
C VAL A 40 -11.88 -8.44 0.41
N ALA A 41 -13.15 -8.62 0.11
CA ALA A 41 -13.66 -9.85 -0.48
C ALA A 41 -13.18 -9.99 -1.93
N GLU A 42 -12.33 -10.99 -2.20
CA GLU A 42 -11.60 -11.23 -3.46
C GLU A 42 -12.40 -11.17 -4.77
N LYS A 43 -13.73 -11.34 -4.73
CA LYS A 43 -14.61 -11.36 -5.92
C LYS A 43 -15.60 -10.21 -6.00
N ARG A 44 -15.44 -9.18 -5.17
CA ARG A 44 -16.31 -8.00 -5.17
C ARG A 44 -15.51 -6.82 -5.73
N ILE A 45 -15.48 -6.68 -7.06
CA ILE A 45 -14.72 -5.62 -7.77
C ILE A 45 -14.89 -4.23 -7.14
N PRO A 46 -16.12 -3.74 -6.82
CA PRO A 46 -16.28 -2.44 -6.17
C PRO A 46 -15.64 -2.32 -4.77
N GLY A 47 -15.30 -3.43 -4.12
CA GLY A 47 -14.62 -3.47 -2.83
C GLY A 47 -13.11 -3.19 -2.90
N HIS A 48 -12.48 -3.32 -4.08
CA HIS A 48 -11.04 -3.17 -4.25
C HIS A 48 -10.56 -1.72 -4.34
N TRP A 49 -11.46 -0.74 -4.20
CA TRP A 49 -11.12 0.69 -4.22
C TRP A 49 -10.07 1.07 -3.15
N VAL A 50 -9.92 0.26 -2.10
CA VAL A 50 -8.95 0.47 -1.02
C VAL A 50 -7.57 -0.13 -1.27
N ASP A 51 -7.43 -1.04 -2.24
CA ASP A 51 -6.25 -1.89 -2.34
C ASP A 51 -4.95 -1.10 -2.59
N GLY A 52 -5.07 0.00 -3.36
CA GLY A 52 -3.96 0.90 -3.63
C GLY A 52 -3.43 1.63 -2.40
N PHE A 53 -4.23 1.81 -1.34
CA PHE A 53 -3.73 2.46 -0.12
C PHE A 53 -2.68 1.62 0.59
N TRP A 54 -2.85 0.29 0.61
CA TRP A 54 -1.87 -0.59 1.24
C TRP A 54 -0.55 -0.60 0.47
N THR A 55 -0.59 -0.74 -0.86
CA THR A 55 0.63 -0.63 -1.69
C THR A 55 1.29 0.74 -1.57
N GLY A 56 0.50 1.82 -1.52
CA GLY A 56 0.99 3.17 -1.29
C GLY A 56 1.71 3.33 0.04
N LEU A 57 1.20 2.73 1.13
CA LEU A 57 1.89 2.72 2.42
C LEU A 57 3.24 1.99 2.36
N LEU A 58 3.34 0.91 1.59
CA LEU A 58 4.61 0.20 1.39
C LEU A 58 5.62 1.04 0.63
N TRP A 59 5.19 1.71 -0.45
CA TRP A 59 6.02 2.64 -1.21
C TRP A 59 6.49 3.83 -0.39
N LEU A 60 5.60 4.44 0.39
CA LEU A 60 5.96 5.51 1.32
C LEU A 60 6.88 5.02 2.43
N GLY A 61 6.71 3.77 2.88
CA GLY A 61 7.61 3.11 3.81
C GLY A 61 9.04 3.06 3.24
N PHE A 62 9.19 2.56 2.01
CA PHE A 62 10.47 2.55 1.31
C PHE A 62 11.06 3.95 1.14
N LEU A 63 10.28 4.93 0.67
CA LEU A 63 10.73 6.31 0.50
C LEU A 63 11.22 6.94 1.82
N ALA A 64 10.60 6.59 2.94
CA ALA A 64 10.93 7.15 4.24
C ALA A 64 12.13 6.47 4.92
N SER A 65 12.39 5.18 4.65
CA SER A 65 13.40 4.38 5.35
C SER A 65 14.58 3.93 4.49
N ASP A 66 14.45 3.95 3.16
CA ASP A 66 15.37 3.34 2.20
C ASP A 66 15.57 1.82 2.43
N ASP A 67 14.60 1.17 3.09
CA ASP A 67 14.65 -0.26 3.43
C ASP A 67 14.13 -1.13 2.26
N PRO A 68 14.97 -1.99 1.66
CA PRO A 68 14.61 -2.80 0.50
C PRO A 68 13.50 -3.83 0.79
N GLU A 69 13.24 -4.18 2.06
CA GLU A 69 12.09 -5.04 2.41
C GLU A 69 10.75 -4.37 2.06
N PHE A 70 10.65 -3.05 2.23
CA PHE A 70 9.45 -2.29 1.85
C PHE A 70 9.27 -2.22 0.34
N GLU A 71 10.34 -1.98 -0.42
CA GLU A 71 10.27 -1.98 -1.89
C GLU A 71 9.84 -3.35 -2.41
N SER A 72 10.46 -4.43 -1.92
CA SER A 72 10.14 -5.80 -2.31
C SER A 72 8.66 -6.12 -2.04
N ALA A 73 8.16 -5.75 -0.85
CA ALA A 73 6.75 -5.90 -0.53
C ALA A 73 5.86 -5.04 -1.42
N ALA A 74 6.20 -3.77 -1.65
CA ALA A 74 5.40 -2.85 -2.47
C ALA A 74 5.22 -3.38 -3.90
N ARG A 75 6.30 -3.90 -4.51
CA ARG A 75 6.27 -4.55 -5.83
C ARG A 75 5.40 -5.80 -5.83
N MET A 76 5.60 -6.69 -4.86
CA MET A 76 4.81 -7.92 -4.73
C MET A 76 3.30 -7.63 -4.60
N TRP A 77 2.92 -6.66 -3.77
CA TRP A 77 1.52 -6.29 -3.57
C TRP A 77 0.94 -5.53 -4.76
N THR A 78 1.73 -4.71 -5.44
CA THR A 78 1.33 -4.02 -6.68
C THR A 78 0.98 -5.02 -7.78
N GLU A 79 1.77 -6.08 -7.95
CA GLU A 79 1.50 -7.12 -8.96
C GLU A 79 0.16 -7.83 -8.72
N ARG A 80 -0.28 -7.96 -7.46
CA ARG A 80 -1.58 -8.59 -7.13
C ARG A 80 -2.78 -7.79 -7.65
N LEU A 81 -2.58 -6.57 -8.13
CA LEU A 81 -3.63 -5.71 -8.70
C LEU A 81 -3.71 -5.81 -10.23
N SER A 82 -2.81 -6.55 -10.88
CA SER A 82 -2.73 -6.59 -12.35
C SER A 82 -4.01 -7.11 -13.01
N TRP A 83 -4.79 -7.94 -12.33
CA TRP A 83 -6.07 -8.44 -12.82
C TRP A 83 -7.18 -7.36 -12.91
N LEU A 84 -7.03 -6.23 -12.21
CA LEU A 84 -7.97 -5.11 -12.24
C LEU A 84 -7.70 -4.14 -13.41
N LYS A 85 -6.60 -4.27 -14.15
CA LYS A 85 -6.14 -3.24 -15.10
C LYS A 85 -7.10 -2.98 -16.27
N GLU A 86 -7.92 -3.98 -16.63
CA GLU A 86 -8.88 -3.91 -17.74
C GLU A 86 -10.32 -3.72 -17.26
N THR A 87 -10.55 -3.64 -15.94
CA THR A 87 -11.92 -3.48 -15.42
C THR A 87 -12.47 -2.10 -15.76
N THR A 88 -13.76 -2.07 -16.10
CA THR A 88 -14.54 -0.84 -16.27
C THR A 88 -15.64 -0.70 -15.23
N ASP A 89 -15.67 -1.58 -14.23
CA ASP A 89 -16.77 -1.72 -13.27
C ASP A 89 -16.62 -0.79 -12.05
N THR A 90 -15.57 0.04 -12.02
CA THR A 90 -15.33 1.02 -10.95
C THR A 90 -14.71 2.31 -11.50
N HIS A 91 -14.99 3.43 -10.83
CA HIS A 91 -14.32 4.71 -11.08
C HIS A 91 -13.03 4.86 -10.23
N ASP A 92 -12.76 3.93 -9.32
CA ASP A 92 -11.67 4.02 -8.34
C ASP A 92 -10.33 3.49 -8.86
N LEU A 93 -10.18 3.29 -10.17
CA LEU A 93 -8.91 2.85 -10.78
C LEU A 93 -7.75 3.80 -10.45
N GLY A 94 -8.05 5.08 -10.22
CA GLY A 94 -7.08 6.05 -9.71
C GLY A 94 -6.53 5.68 -8.34
N PHE A 95 -7.39 5.33 -7.37
CA PHE A 95 -6.91 4.91 -6.05
C PHE A 95 -6.10 3.63 -6.11
N ILE A 96 -6.50 2.70 -6.97
CA ILE A 96 -5.82 1.41 -7.16
C ILE A 96 -4.43 1.64 -7.78
N PHE A 97 -4.37 2.14 -9.02
CA PHE A 97 -3.14 2.15 -9.82
C PHE A 97 -2.25 3.37 -9.61
N TYR A 98 -2.77 4.51 -9.15
CA TYR A 98 -1.90 5.66 -8.88
C TYR A 98 -1.04 5.43 -7.65
N LEU A 99 -1.62 4.85 -6.59
CA LEU A 99 -0.91 4.58 -5.34
C LEU A 99 -0.02 3.33 -5.41
N SER A 100 -0.31 2.39 -6.31
CA SER A 100 0.53 1.21 -6.56
C SER A 100 1.59 1.49 -7.62
N ASN A 101 1.19 1.48 -8.89
CA ASN A 101 2.05 1.47 -10.07
C ASN A 101 2.72 2.83 -10.29
N VAL A 102 1.92 3.90 -10.37
CA VAL A 102 2.45 5.24 -10.70
C VAL A 102 3.33 5.78 -9.58
N LEU A 103 2.94 5.62 -8.32
CA LEU A 103 3.76 6.03 -7.18
C LEU A 103 5.08 5.25 -7.12
N GLY A 104 5.03 3.94 -7.30
CA GLY A 104 6.24 3.10 -7.36
C GLY A 104 7.20 3.53 -8.46
N HIS A 105 6.67 3.78 -9.67
CA HIS A 105 7.46 4.33 -10.78
C HIS A 105 8.08 5.69 -10.41
N ARG A 106 7.32 6.60 -9.80
CA ARG A 106 7.83 7.92 -9.40
C ARG A 106 8.93 7.87 -8.33
N ILE A 107 8.90 6.89 -7.44
CA ILE A 107 9.90 6.73 -6.38
C ILE A 107 11.17 6.06 -6.92
N THR A 108 11.03 5.02 -7.74
CA THR A 108 12.15 4.17 -8.18
C THR A 108 12.71 4.54 -9.54
N GLY A 109 11.94 5.22 -10.39
CA GLY A 109 12.24 5.44 -11.80
C GLY A 109 12.08 4.18 -12.67
N ASP A 110 11.51 3.10 -12.14
CA ASP A 110 11.36 1.83 -12.85
C ASP A 110 10.16 1.86 -13.81
N GLU A 111 10.44 1.79 -15.10
CA GLU A 111 9.42 1.77 -16.16
C GLU A 111 8.57 0.49 -16.16
N SER A 112 9.04 -0.61 -15.56
CA SER A 112 8.26 -1.85 -15.51
C SER A 112 7.03 -1.77 -14.61
N LEU A 113 6.91 -0.70 -13.83
CA LEU A 113 5.75 -0.43 -12.98
C LEU A 113 4.61 0.28 -13.73
N LEU A 114 4.79 0.70 -14.98
CA LEU A 114 3.74 1.30 -15.83
C LEU A 114 3.17 0.31 -16.84
#